data_AF-A0A522CJF6-F1
#
_entry.id   AF-A0A522CJF6-F1
#
_cell.length_a   1.000
_cell.length_b   1.000
_cell.length_c   1.000
_cell.angle_alpha   90.00
_cell.angle_beta   90.00
_cell.angle_gamma   90.00
#
_symmetry.space_group_name_H-M   'P 1'
#
loop_
_entity.id
_entity.type
_entity.pdbx_description
1 polymer ?
#
loop_
_entity_poly.entity_id
_entity_poly.type
_entity_poly.pdbx_seq_one_letter_code
_entity_poly.pdbx_strand_id
1 'polypeptide(L)'
;MRAALARGVRPAVGFTIPDDVVKDPHLPLTRKREILSSWASDASAVQDEPTLRWLLGTPEPVPFADVRDALLRLERRTGEVS
;
A
#
# COMPACT_ATOMS: atom_id res chain seq x y z
N MET A 1 18.22 -3.28 16.30
CA MET A 1 18.23 -2.43 15.10
C MET A 1 16.80 -2.12 14.70
N ARG A 2 16.30 -0.91 14.96
CA ARG A 2 15.10 -0.37 14.31
C ARG A 2 15.37 1.09 13.98
N ALA A 3 15.87 1.31 12.78
CA ALA A 3 16.02 2.64 12.21
C ALA A 3 15.52 2.58 10.76
N ALA A 4 14.20 2.60 10.61
CA ALA A 4 13.55 2.98 9.36
C ALA A 4 12.52 4.09 9.67
N LEU A 5 12.95 5.07 10.47
CA LEU A 5 12.32 6.38 10.57
C LEU A 5 13.16 7.33 9.72
N ALA A 6 13.06 7.25 8.40
CA ALA A 6 13.66 8.26 7.54
C ALA A 6 12.89 8.37 6.21
N ARG A 7 12.22 9.52 6.07
CA ARG A 7 11.69 10.15 4.86
C ARG A 7 10.32 9.65 4.37
N GLY A 8 9.29 10.27 4.95
CA GLY A 8 8.12 10.66 4.17
C GLY A 8 7.02 9.62 4.02
N VAL A 9 6.93 8.62 4.90
CA VAL A 9 5.71 7.83 5.05
C VAL A 9 4.66 8.78 5.64
N ARG A 10 3.90 9.48 4.77
CA ARG A 10 2.60 9.97 5.20
C ARG A 10 1.80 8.71 5.53
N PRO A 11 1.27 8.58 6.76
CA PRO A 11 0.41 7.45 7.07
C PRO A 11 -0.68 7.39 6.00
N ALA A 12 -1.15 6.18 5.67
CA ALA A 12 -2.37 6.02 4.91
C ALA A 12 -3.56 6.42 5.79
N VAL A 13 -3.59 7.69 6.23
CA VAL A 13 -4.66 8.24 7.05
C VAL A 13 -5.90 8.26 6.16
N GLY A 14 -6.88 7.43 6.51
CA GLY A 14 -8.16 7.35 5.82
C GLY A 14 -8.34 6.18 4.86
N PHE A 15 -7.33 5.32 4.67
CA PHE A 15 -7.51 4.06 3.92
C PHE A 15 -7.51 2.88 4.89
N THR A 16 -8.45 1.96 4.70
CA THR A 16 -8.57 0.77 5.54
C THR A 16 -7.95 -0.43 4.85
N ILE A 17 -8.15 -0.55 3.54
CA ILE A 17 -7.61 -1.65 2.71
C ILE A 17 -6.93 -1.14 1.44
N PRO A 18 -6.03 -1.93 0.80
CA PRO A 18 -5.34 -1.53 -0.42
C PRO A 18 -6.28 -1.14 -1.56
N ASP A 19 -7.45 -1.76 -1.62
CA ASP A 19 -8.45 -1.51 -2.65
C ASP A 19 -9.08 -0.10 -2.54
N ASP A 20 -9.14 0.50 -1.34
CA ASP A 20 -9.60 1.88 -1.15
C ASP A 20 -8.70 2.88 -1.89
N VAL A 21 -7.38 2.62 -1.87
CA VAL A 21 -6.38 3.43 -2.58
C VAL A 21 -6.62 3.37 -4.08
N VAL A 22 -6.95 2.19 -4.61
CA VAL A 22 -7.25 2.01 -6.04
C VAL A 22 -8.54 2.76 -6.41
N LYS A 23 -9.57 2.66 -5.57
CA LYS A 23 -10.90 3.21 -5.81
C LYS A 23 -10.98 4.74 -5.68
N ASP A 24 -10.11 5.37 -4.91
CA ASP A 24 -10.13 6.82 -4.70
C ASP A 24 -10.03 7.61 -6.04
N PRO A 25 -11.06 8.33 -6.47
CA PRO A 25 -11.05 9.05 -7.74
C PRO A 25 -10.21 10.34 -7.69
N HIS A 26 -9.93 10.87 -6.50
CA HIS A 26 -9.21 12.12 -6.28
C HIS A 26 -7.71 11.92 -6.11
N LEU A 27 -7.26 10.68 -5.90
CA LEU A 27 -5.85 10.35 -5.72
C LEU A 27 -5.13 10.16 -7.07
N PRO A 28 -4.04 10.89 -7.34
CA PRO A 28 -3.25 10.69 -8.56
C PRO A 28 -2.66 9.27 -8.66
N LEU A 29 -2.53 8.75 -9.88
CA LEU A 29 -2.01 7.39 -10.12
C LEU A 29 -0.61 7.17 -9.51
N THR A 30 0.27 8.16 -9.62
CA THR A 30 1.61 8.14 -8.99
C THR A 30 1.50 7.97 -7.48
N ARG A 31 0.58 8.72 -6.84
CA ARG A 31 0.39 8.66 -5.39
C ARG A 31 -0.23 7.32 -4.95
N LYS A 32 -1.15 6.75 -5.73
CA LYS A 32 -1.67 5.39 -5.51
C LYS A 32 -0.54 4.36 -5.50
N ARG A 33 0.36 4.44 -6.49
CA ARG A 33 1.50 3.53 -6.62
C ARG A 33 2.46 3.67 -5.45
N GLU A 34 2.74 4.90 -5.00
CA GLU A 34 3.58 5.16 -3.82
C GLU A 34 3.01 4.51 -2.56
N ILE A 35 1.72 4.71 -2.29
CA ILE A 35 1.06 4.15 -1.10
C ILE A 35 1.05 2.62 -1.15
N LEU A 36 0.62 2.03 -2.27
CA LEU A 36 0.58 0.58 -2.43
C LEU A 36 1.97 -0.06 -2.39
N SER A 37 2.99 0.59 -2.96
CA SER A 37 4.39 0.15 -2.86
C SER A 37 4.90 0.20 -1.41
N SER A 38 4.53 1.24 -0.65
CA SER A 38 4.85 1.33 0.78
C SER A 38 4.20 0.20 1.56
N TRP A 39 2.96 -0.17 1.22
CA TRP A 39 2.23 -1.27 1.85
C TRP A 39 2.85 -2.63 1.49
N ALA A 40 3.33 -2.81 0.25
CA ALA A 40 3.95 -4.04 -0.21
C ALA A 40 5.34 -4.28 0.39
N SER A 41 6.03 -3.22 0.79
CA SER A 41 7.38 -3.25 1.35
C SER A 41 7.51 -4.21 2.54
N ASP A 42 8.68 -4.85 2.68
CA ASP A 42 9.00 -5.69 3.83
C ASP A 42 9.00 -4.91 5.16
N ALA A 43 9.19 -3.59 5.09
CA ALA A 43 9.01 -2.72 6.25
C ALA A 43 7.57 -2.74 6.81
N SER A 44 6.60 -3.11 5.97
CA SER A 44 5.20 -3.30 6.34
C SER A 44 4.88 -4.76 6.66
N ALA A 45 5.82 -5.71 6.62
CA ALA A 45 5.55 -7.09 7.00
C ALA A 45 5.25 -7.21 8.50
N VAL A 46 4.23 -7.98 8.84
CA VAL A 46 3.94 -8.32 10.24
C VAL A 46 5.00 -9.31 10.72
N GLN A 47 5.50 -9.09 11.94
CA GLN A 47 6.48 -9.97 12.54
C GLN A 47 5.92 -11.39 12.65
N ASP A 48 6.70 -12.38 12.22
CA ASP A 48 6.37 -13.81 12.19
C ASP A 48 5.20 -14.20 11.26
N GLU A 49 4.60 -13.24 10.54
CA GLU A 49 3.48 -13.44 9.62
C GLU A 49 3.79 -12.82 8.24
N PRO A 50 4.71 -13.42 7.44
CA PRO A 50 5.21 -12.82 6.20
C PRO A 50 4.16 -12.67 5.10
N THR A 51 3.01 -13.34 5.24
CA THR A 51 1.86 -13.24 4.34
C THR A 51 0.99 -12.02 4.62
N LEU A 52 1.19 -11.35 5.76
CA LEU A 52 0.45 -10.15 6.16
C LEU A 52 1.30 -8.89 5.97
N ARG A 53 0.61 -7.79 5.71
CA ARG A 53 1.17 -6.46 5.65
C ARG A 53 0.36 -5.48 6.49
N TRP A 54 1.03 -4.68 7.30
CA TRP A 54 0.42 -3.64 8.10
C TRP A 54 1.10 -2.30 7.84
N LEU A 55 0.34 -1.39 7.23
CA LEU A 55 0.80 -0.04 6.99
C LEU A 55 0.42 0.83 8.19
N LEU A 56 1.40 1.52 8.76
CA LEU A 56 1.21 2.39 9.92
C LEU A 56 0.09 3.42 9.65
N GLY A 57 -0.93 3.42 10.51
CA GLY A 57 -2.13 4.26 10.37
C GLY A 57 -3.37 3.54 9.81
N THR A 58 -3.25 2.28 9.40
CA THR A 58 -4.39 1.41 9.03
C THR A 58 -4.86 0.60 10.25
N PRO A 59 -6.16 0.26 10.37
CA PRO A 59 -6.70 -0.35 11.58
C PRO A 59 -6.22 -1.78 11.82
N GLU A 60 -5.90 -2.53 10.76
CA GLU A 60 -5.51 -3.93 10.85
C GLU A 60 -4.54 -4.34 9.72
N PRO A 61 -3.74 -5.40 9.94
CA PRO A 61 -2.98 -6.01 8.86
C PRO A 61 -3.88 -6.62 7.78
N VAL A 62 -3.43 -6.57 6.54
CA VAL A 62 -4.11 -7.17 5.39
C VAL A 62 -3.23 -8.23 4.71
N PRO A 63 -3.80 -9.17 3.97
CA PRO A 63 -3.02 -10.09 3.15
C PRO A 63 -2.12 -9.37 2.14
N PHE A 64 -0.87 -9.81 2.02
CA PHE A 64 0.06 -9.34 0.99
C PHE A 64 -0.46 -9.60 -0.42
N ALA A 65 -1.25 -10.66 -0.60
CA ALA A 65 -1.94 -10.96 -1.85
C ALA A 65 -2.88 -9.81 -2.27
N ASP A 66 -3.60 -9.21 -1.32
CA ASP A 66 -4.54 -8.11 -1.60
C ASP A 66 -3.78 -6.84 -2.01
N VAL A 67 -2.65 -6.56 -1.37
CA VAL A 67 -1.76 -5.46 -1.77
C VAL A 67 -1.24 -5.67 -3.20
N ARG A 68 -0.83 -6.89 -3.52
CA ARG A 68 -0.36 -7.24 -4.87
C ARG A 68 -1.46 -7.13 -5.91
N ASP A 69 -2.67 -7.62 -5.62
CA ASP A 69 -3.80 -7.51 -6.54
C ASP A 69 -4.17 -6.04 -6.78
N ALA A 70 -4.19 -5.22 -5.73
CA ALA A 70 -4.40 -3.77 -5.86
C ALA A 70 -3.35 -3.09 -6.75
N LEU A 71 -2.07 -3.44 -6.61
CA LEU A 71 -1.01 -2.97 -7.51
C LEU A 71 -1.27 -3.39 -8.95
N LEU A 72 -1.57 -4.67 -9.19
CA LEU A 72 -1.85 -5.18 -10.54
C LEU A 72 -3.06 -4.48 -11.17
N ARG A 73 -4.13 -4.22 -10.40
CA ARG A 73 -5.29 -3.44 -10.84
C ARG A 73 -4.90 -2.00 -11.20
N LEU A 74 -4.06 -1.37 -10.39
CA LEU A 74 -3.57 -0.02 -10.66
C LEU A 74 -2.73 0.02 -11.95
N GLU A 75 -1.82 -0.94 -12.13
CA GLU A 75 -0.94 -0.99 -13.30
C GLU A 75 -1.71 -1.22 -14.61
N ARG A 76 -2.75 -2.06 -14.58
CA ARG A 76 -3.65 -2.22 -15.74
C ARG A 76 -4.29 -0.90 -16.16
N ARG A 77 -4.74 -0.09 -15.19
CA ARG A 77 -5.32 1.24 -15.47
C ARG A 77 -4.31 2.23 -16.02
N THR A 78 -3.03 2.13 -15.67
CA THR A 78 -1.98 2.97 -16.28
C THR A 78 -1.58 2.50 -17.68
N GLY A 79 -1.59 1.18 -17.92
CA GLY A 79 -1.25 0.60 -19.22
C GLY A 79 -2.28 0.85 -20.32
N GLU A 80 -3.55 1.07 -19.95
CA GLU A 80 -4.62 1.47 -20.89
C GLU A 80 -4.57 2.96 -21.29
N VAL A 81 -3.78 3.77 -20.58
CA VAL A 81 -3.73 5.25 -20.73
C VAL A 81 -2.42 5.72 -21.39
N SER A 82 -1.57 4.81 -21.87
CA SER A 82 -0.32 5.14 -22.59
C SER A 82 -0.44 4.95 -24.10
#